data_AF-A0A3D9BKN4-F1
#
_entry.id   AF-A0A3D9BKN4-F1
#
_cell.length_a   1.000
_cell.length_b   1.000
_cell.length_c   1.000
_cell.angle_alpha   90.00
_cell.angle_beta   90.00
_cell.angle_gamma   90.00
#
_symmetry.space_group_name_H-M   'P 1'
#
loop_
_entity.id
_entity.type
_entity.pdbx_description
1 polymer ?
#
loop_
_entity_poly.entity_id
_entity_poly.type
_entity_poly.pdbx_seq_one_letter_code
_entity_poly.pdbx_strand_id
1 'polypeptide(L)'
;MRKIVFAGLVALGGFVTVNAQCKTVTSLTENFDAWKEMNKCWTAQPGKAMLYASEKKIVFYSMNSPRENMYLVTPKIKAGKYTLTLDASDNGGETTMELFSINNASDAKSHVSIAKSSKITGTKKSFDITLKKDSSLGLKVVLNGVHQAVYVDNFSLTPKK
;
A
#
# COMPACT_ATOMS: atom_id res chain seq x y z
N MET A 1 -49.14 -25.59 42.15
CA MET A 1 -49.17 -25.29 40.70
C MET A 1 -48.76 -23.84 40.47
N ARG A 2 -47.59 -23.58 39.88
CA ARG A 2 -47.28 -22.38 39.09
C ARG A 2 -45.99 -22.63 38.32
N LYS A 3 -46.12 -22.60 36.99
CA LYS A 3 -45.06 -22.72 35.99
C LYS A 3 -44.27 -21.42 35.96
N ILE A 4 -42.94 -21.47 35.89
CA ILE A 4 -42.15 -20.52 35.09
C ILE A 4 -40.97 -21.28 34.49
N VAL A 5 -40.99 -21.41 33.16
CA VAL A 5 -39.88 -21.86 32.33
C VAL A 5 -39.00 -20.64 32.05
N PHE A 6 -37.71 -20.68 32.38
CA PHE A 6 -36.74 -19.73 31.87
C PHE A 6 -35.67 -20.47 31.07
N ALA A 7 -35.87 -20.48 29.75
CA ALA A 7 -34.85 -20.80 28.78
C ALA A 7 -33.90 -19.61 28.69
N GLY A 8 -32.71 -19.73 29.31
CA GLY A 8 -31.62 -18.78 29.18
C GLY A 8 -30.59 -19.29 28.18
N LEU A 9 -30.78 -18.98 26.90
CA LEU A 9 -29.76 -19.12 25.87
C LEU A 9 -28.70 -18.05 26.10
N VAL A 10 -27.61 -18.39 26.80
CA VAL A 10 -26.41 -17.54 26.84
C VAL A 10 -25.60 -17.82 25.58
N ALA A 11 -25.99 -17.19 24.48
CA ALA A 11 -25.12 -16.99 23.33
C ALA A 11 -24.35 -15.69 23.54
N LEU A 12 -23.35 -15.71 24.41
CA LEU A 12 -22.34 -14.65 24.43
C LEU A 12 -21.29 -15.00 23.39
N GLY A 13 -21.53 -14.44 22.19
CA GLY A 13 -20.66 -14.53 21.04
C GLY A 13 -19.23 -14.18 21.42
N GLY A 14 -18.34 -15.14 21.14
CA GLY A 14 -16.92 -14.87 21.17
C GLY A 14 -16.63 -13.72 20.22
N PHE A 15 -16.20 -12.59 20.77
CA PHE A 15 -15.45 -11.61 20.01
C PHE A 15 -14.13 -12.27 19.65
N VAL A 16 -14.13 -12.98 18.51
CA VAL A 16 -12.89 -13.36 17.84
C VAL A 16 -12.31 -12.04 17.35
N THR A 17 -11.43 -11.43 18.15
CA THR A 17 -10.54 -10.39 17.66
C THR A 17 -9.69 -11.01 16.57
N VAL A 18 -10.16 -10.92 15.31
CA VAL A 18 -9.39 -11.25 14.13
C VAL A 18 -8.34 -10.15 13.96
N ASN A 19 -7.33 -10.15 14.83
CA ASN A 19 -6.02 -9.63 14.50
C ASN A 19 -5.49 -10.54 13.38
N ALA A 20 -5.93 -10.32 12.15
CA ALA A 20 -5.25 -10.90 11.01
C ALA A 20 -3.87 -10.24 10.98
N GLN A 21 -2.91 -10.85 11.67
CA GLN A 21 -1.51 -10.49 11.56
C GLN A 21 -1.15 -10.66 10.09
N CYS A 22 -0.75 -9.57 9.46
CA CYS A 22 -0.36 -9.56 8.07
C CYS A 22 0.85 -10.47 7.91
N LYS A 23 0.65 -11.61 7.27
CA LYS A 23 1.70 -12.62 7.10
C LYS A 23 2.74 -12.09 6.13
N THR A 24 4.00 -12.47 6.35
CA THR A 24 5.04 -12.25 5.35
C THR A 24 4.72 -13.07 4.10
N VAL A 25 4.64 -12.42 2.95
CA VAL A 25 4.29 -13.05 1.67
C VAL A 25 5.51 -13.24 0.78
N THR A 26 5.43 -14.17 -0.18
CA THR A 26 6.44 -14.39 -1.21
C THR A 26 6.03 -13.81 -2.56
N SER A 27 4.78 -13.41 -2.75
CA SER A 27 4.29 -12.70 -3.92
C SER A 27 3.16 -11.77 -3.50
N LEU A 28 2.82 -10.80 -4.35
CA LEU A 28 1.72 -9.88 -4.10
C LEU A 28 1.08 -9.53 -5.44
N THR A 29 -0.24 -9.65 -5.54
CA THR A 29 -1.00 -9.19 -6.70
C THR A 29 -2.20 -8.44 -6.17
N GLU A 30 -2.29 -7.16 -6.48
CA GLU A 30 -3.32 -6.25 -5.99
C GLU A 30 -3.72 -5.28 -7.10
N ASN A 31 -5.01 -5.28 -7.44
CA ASN A 31 -5.62 -4.39 -8.44
C ASN A 31 -6.57 -3.36 -7.79
N PHE A 32 -6.62 -3.31 -6.46
CA PHE A 32 -7.35 -2.34 -5.65
C PHE A 32 -8.86 -2.21 -5.97
N ASP A 33 -9.43 -3.08 -6.80
CA ASP A 33 -10.83 -3.01 -7.25
C ASP A 33 -11.81 -3.10 -6.07
N ALA A 34 -11.45 -3.91 -5.07
CA ALA A 34 -12.29 -4.15 -3.89
C ALA A 34 -12.04 -3.15 -2.74
N TRP A 35 -11.07 -2.24 -2.88
CA TRP A 35 -10.67 -1.36 -1.79
C TRP A 35 -11.58 -0.13 -1.72
N LYS A 36 -12.43 -0.09 -0.69
CA LYS A 36 -13.19 1.12 -0.30
C LYS A 36 -12.41 2.01 0.66
N GLU A 37 -11.48 1.41 1.37
CA GLU A 37 -10.52 2.02 2.28
C GLU A 37 -9.18 1.31 2.13
N MET A 38 -8.12 1.89 2.71
CA MET A 38 -6.81 1.24 2.70
C MET A 38 -6.88 -0.12 3.39
N ASN A 39 -6.45 -1.17 2.68
CA ASN A 39 -6.38 -2.51 3.26
C ASN A 39 -5.49 -2.50 4.51
N LYS A 40 -5.95 -3.15 5.59
CA LYS A 40 -5.26 -3.19 6.89
C LYS A 40 -3.82 -3.70 6.87
N CYS A 41 -3.41 -4.43 5.83
CA CYS A 41 -2.05 -4.93 5.67
C CYS A 41 -1.13 -4.02 4.86
N TRP A 42 -1.67 -2.93 4.34
CA TRP A 42 -0.93 -1.87 3.70
C TRP A 42 -0.89 -0.66 4.60
N THR A 43 0.15 0.16 4.45
CA THR A 43 0.30 1.40 5.21
C THR A 43 0.37 2.57 4.24
N ALA A 44 -0.55 3.50 4.39
CA ALA A 44 -0.52 4.79 3.72
C ALA A 44 0.05 5.85 4.69
N GLN A 45 1.05 6.59 4.24
CA GLN A 45 1.53 7.78 4.93
C GLN A 45 1.40 8.98 3.99
N PRO A 46 0.33 9.78 4.12
CA PRO A 46 0.06 10.88 3.20
C PRO A 46 0.90 12.13 3.46
N GLY A 47 1.55 12.23 4.64
CA GLY A 47 2.14 13.49 5.08
C GLY A 47 1.07 14.58 5.20
N LYS A 48 1.34 15.75 4.62
CA LYS A 48 0.37 16.87 4.48
C LYS A 48 -0.52 16.78 3.24
N ALA A 49 -0.32 15.81 2.38
CA ALA A 49 -1.11 15.59 1.18
C ALA A 49 -2.23 14.56 1.47
N MET A 50 -2.81 13.97 0.42
CA MET A 50 -3.80 12.90 0.55
C MET A 50 -3.30 11.63 -0.12
N LEU A 51 -3.53 10.49 0.55
CA LEU A 51 -3.25 9.16 0.03
C LEU A 51 -4.39 8.24 0.44
N TYR A 52 -5.14 7.74 -0.53
CA TYR A 52 -6.36 6.97 -0.27
C TYR A 52 -6.62 5.94 -1.37
N ALA A 53 -7.41 4.94 -1.00
CA ALA A 53 -7.99 4.02 -1.97
C ALA A 53 -9.25 4.62 -2.57
N SER A 54 -9.38 4.52 -3.88
CA SER A 54 -10.61 4.75 -4.62
C SER A 54 -10.90 3.49 -5.41
N GLU A 55 -12.16 3.23 -5.77
CA GLU A 55 -12.50 2.07 -6.58
C GLU A 55 -11.54 1.97 -7.79
N LYS A 56 -10.83 0.83 -7.87
CA LYS A 56 -9.87 0.46 -8.93
C LYS A 56 -8.50 1.16 -8.91
N LYS A 57 -8.12 1.89 -7.85
CA LYS A 57 -6.79 2.54 -7.77
C LYS A 57 -6.45 3.11 -6.39
N ILE A 58 -5.15 3.23 -6.14
CA ILE A 58 -4.61 4.12 -5.10
C ILE A 58 -4.37 5.50 -5.67
N VAL A 59 -4.82 6.53 -4.95
CA VAL A 59 -4.70 7.93 -5.35
C VAL A 59 -3.76 8.65 -4.41
N PHE A 60 -2.70 9.22 -4.97
CA PHE A 60 -1.83 10.20 -4.32
C PHE A 60 -2.25 11.57 -4.81
N TYR A 61 -2.66 12.46 -3.93
CA TYR A 61 -3.26 13.74 -4.33
C TYR A 61 -2.69 14.91 -3.52
N SER A 62 -2.12 15.87 -4.23
CA SER A 62 -1.64 17.14 -3.69
C SER A 62 -2.72 18.19 -3.92
N MET A 63 -3.52 18.48 -2.89
CA MET A 63 -4.50 19.57 -2.97
C MET A 63 -3.80 20.91 -2.92
N ASN A 64 -3.12 21.20 -1.81
CA ASN A 64 -2.36 22.44 -1.56
C ASN A 64 -0.96 22.19 -0.98
N SER A 65 -0.49 20.93 -0.99
CA SER A 65 0.76 20.49 -0.37
C SER A 65 1.72 19.89 -1.41
N PRO A 66 2.18 20.67 -2.40
CA PRO A 66 3.13 20.18 -3.40
C PRO A 66 4.46 19.83 -2.73
N ARG A 67 5.21 18.90 -3.34
CA ARG A 67 6.51 18.38 -2.90
C ARG A 67 6.45 17.62 -1.57
N GLU A 68 5.27 17.27 -1.09
CA GLU A 68 5.11 16.36 0.03
C GLU A 68 5.52 14.94 -0.37
N ASN A 69 6.19 14.23 0.54
CA ASN A 69 6.49 12.81 0.36
C ASN A 69 5.31 11.98 0.83
N MET A 70 4.65 11.29 -0.09
CA MET A 70 3.62 10.31 0.24
C MET A 70 4.18 8.90 0.08
N TYR A 71 3.82 8.01 1.00
CA TYR A 71 4.34 6.64 1.04
C TYR A 71 3.20 5.62 1.05
N LEU A 72 3.19 4.72 0.07
CA LEU A 72 2.38 3.51 0.10
C LEU A 72 3.30 2.32 0.37
N VAL A 73 3.05 1.59 1.45
CA VAL A 73 3.90 0.49 1.91
C VAL A 73 3.10 -0.82 1.90
N THR A 74 3.69 -1.85 1.30
CA THR A 74 3.13 -3.19 1.19
C THR A 74 3.14 -3.92 2.54
N PRO A 75 2.42 -5.04 2.66
CA PRO A 75 2.72 -6.05 3.67
C PRO A 75 4.19 -6.49 3.60
N LYS A 76 4.67 -7.16 4.64
CA LYS A 76 6.04 -7.67 4.68
C LYS A 76 6.24 -8.73 3.59
N ILE A 77 7.34 -8.65 2.86
CA ILE A 77 7.72 -9.57 1.79
C ILE A 77 8.98 -10.34 2.22
N LYS A 78 9.09 -11.61 1.81
CA LYS A 78 10.29 -12.42 2.02
C LYS A 78 11.52 -11.82 1.32
N ALA A 79 12.70 -12.10 1.86
CA ALA A 79 13.94 -11.82 1.15
C ALA A 79 13.97 -12.56 -0.20
N GLY A 80 14.49 -11.93 -1.25
CA GLY A 80 14.50 -12.54 -2.58
C GLY A 80 14.69 -11.54 -3.72
N LYS A 81 14.71 -12.08 -4.95
CA LYS A 81 14.71 -11.31 -6.19
C LYS A 81 13.30 -11.33 -6.77
N TYR A 82 12.84 -10.19 -7.25
CA TYR A 82 11.47 -10.01 -7.73
C TYR A 82 11.43 -9.18 -9.00
N THR A 83 10.42 -9.44 -9.82
CA THR A 83 9.94 -8.49 -10.81
C THR A 83 8.67 -7.83 -10.25
N LEU A 84 8.74 -6.52 -10.07
CA LEU A 84 7.61 -5.67 -9.73
C LEU A 84 7.06 -5.05 -11.01
N THR A 85 5.76 -5.14 -11.24
CA THR A 85 5.06 -4.33 -12.22
C THR A 85 3.91 -3.58 -11.58
N LEU A 86 3.64 -2.37 -12.04
CA LEU A 86 2.47 -1.59 -11.64
C LEU A 86 2.11 -0.58 -12.74
N ASP A 87 0.84 -0.21 -12.80
CA ASP A 87 0.37 0.88 -13.64
C ASP A 87 0.43 2.17 -12.83
N ALA A 88 1.09 3.20 -13.38
CA ALA A 88 1.18 4.51 -12.76
C ALA A 88 0.89 5.59 -13.79
N SER A 89 -0.10 6.43 -13.51
CA SER A 89 -0.47 7.59 -14.33
C SER A 89 -0.64 8.83 -13.47
N ASP A 90 -0.60 10.00 -14.10
CA ASP A 90 -0.89 11.28 -13.44
C ASP A 90 -1.90 12.10 -14.26
N ASN A 91 -2.43 13.16 -13.64
CA ASN A 91 -3.31 14.12 -14.30
C ASN A 91 -2.54 15.31 -14.91
N GLY A 92 -1.23 15.17 -15.12
CA GLY A 92 -0.35 16.20 -15.67
C GLY A 92 0.61 16.84 -14.66
N GLY A 93 1.58 17.57 -15.21
CA GLY A 93 2.66 18.21 -14.46
C GLY A 93 3.86 17.31 -14.22
N GLU A 94 4.72 17.69 -13.26
CA GLU A 94 5.90 16.89 -12.91
C GLU A 94 5.64 16.07 -11.64
N THR A 95 5.57 14.76 -11.82
CA THR A 95 5.38 13.79 -10.74
C THR A 95 6.51 12.77 -10.77
N THR A 96 6.91 12.28 -9.60
CA THR A 96 7.98 11.28 -9.49
C THR A 96 7.60 10.16 -8.55
N MET A 97 8.16 8.98 -8.82
CA MET A 97 8.04 7.79 -7.99
C MET A 97 9.40 7.16 -7.75
N GLU A 98 9.67 6.82 -6.50
CA GLU A 98 10.85 6.11 -6.01
C GLU A 98 10.42 4.79 -5.34
N LEU A 99 11.18 3.72 -5.56
CA LEU A 99 10.98 2.45 -4.85
C LEU A 99 11.95 2.32 -3.69
N PHE A 100 11.45 1.87 -2.54
CA PHE A 100 12.26 1.66 -1.35
C PHE A 100 11.87 0.39 -0.60
N SER A 101 12.78 -0.11 0.23
CA SER A 101 12.50 -1.14 1.24
C SER A 101 12.45 -0.52 2.62
N ILE A 102 11.64 -1.09 3.50
CA ILE A 102 11.46 -0.61 4.85
C ILE A 102 11.19 -1.76 5.82
N ASN A 103 11.77 -1.69 7.02
CA ASN A 103 11.59 -2.74 8.05
C ASN A 103 10.39 -2.47 8.95
N ASN A 104 10.07 -1.20 9.16
CA ASN A 104 8.96 -0.75 9.98
C ASN A 104 8.11 0.24 9.17
N ALA A 105 6.95 -0.19 8.69
CA ALA A 105 6.05 0.64 7.89
C ALA A 105 5.53 1.88 8.63
N SER A 106 5.70 1.99 9.95
CA SER A 106 5.35 3.19 10.73
C SER A 106 6.44 4.27 10.75
N ASP A 107 7.67 3.94 10.32
CA ASP A 107 8.81 4.86 10.29
C ASP A 107 9.33 5.03 8.86
N ALA A 108 8.61 5.77 8.02
CA ALA A 108 9.00 5.96 6.62
C ALA A 108 10.36 6.64 6.44
N LYS A 109 10.96 7.24 7.47
CA LYS A 109 12.27 7.91 7.35
C LYS A 109 13.42 6.92 7.30
N SER A 110 13.27 5.70 7.83
CA SER A 110 14.31 4.67 7.83
C SER A 110 14.32 3.78 6.57
N HIS A 111 13.68 4.24 5.49
CA HIS A 111 13.67 3.51 4.23
C HIS A 111 15.04 3.46 3.55
N VAL A 112 15.25 2.42 2.75
CA VAL A 112 16.42 2.27 1.88
C VAL A 112 15.95 2.24 0.44
N SER A 113 16.38 3.22 -0.35
CA SER A 113 16.09 3.30 -1.79
C SER A 113 16.59 2.05 -2.53
N ILE A 114 15.74 1.45 -3.37
CA ILE A 114 16.06 0.27 -4.18
C ILE A 114 16.08 0.63 -5.67
N ALA A 115 15.22 1.55 -6.11
CA ALA A 115 15.25 2.10 -7.46
C ALA A 115 15.18 3.61 -7.41
N LYS A 116 16.03 4.26 -8.22
CA LYS A 116 16.07 5.72 -8.32
C LYS A 116 14.70 6.28 -8.70
N SER A 117 14.42 7.47 -8.17
CA SER A 117 13.25 8.25 -8.56
C SER A 117 13.15 8.40 -10.08
N SER A 118 11.97 8.17 -10.63
CA SER A 118 11.67 8.29 -12.06
C SER A 118 10.37 9.04 -12.28
N LYS A 119 10.24 9.73 -13.41
CA LYS A 119 9.00 10.41 -13.79
C LYS A 119 7.89 9.40 -14.06
N ILE A 120 6.67 9.74 -13.66
CA ILE A 120 5.48 8.99 -14.04
C ILE A 120 5.05 9.50 -15.41
N THR A 121 4.71 8.57 -16.31
CA THR A 121 4.50 8.87 -17.74
C THR A 121 3.21 8.25 -18.27
N GLY A 122 2.33 7.75 -17.38
CA GLY A 122 1.09 7.07 -17.78
C GLY A 122 1.27 5.66 -18.34
N THR A 123 2.48 5.10 -18.28
CA THR A 123 2.79 3.75 -18.79
C THR A 123 3.06 2.78 -17.65
N LYS A 124 2.78 1.50 -17.92
CA LYS A 124 3.16 0.40 -17.02
C LYS A 124 4.64 0.47 -16.69
N LYS A 125 4.96 0.43 -15.40
CA LYS A 125 6.33 0.38 -14.89
C LYS A 125 6.71 -1.06 -14.57
N SER A 126 7.97 -1.40 -14.81
CA SER A 126 8.55 -2.70 -14.47
C SER A 126 9.91 -2.49 -13.83
N PHE A 127 10.16 -3.19 -12.72
CA PHE A 127 11.38 -3.09 -11.95
C PHE A 127 11.86 -4.47 -11.52
N ASP A 128 13.14 -4.73 -11.70
CA ASP A 128 13.81 -5.86 -11.09
C ASP A 128 14.42 -5.40 -9.76
N ILE A 129 13.94 -5.96 -8.65
CA ILE A 129 14.36 -5.56 -7.31
C ILE A 129 14.93 -6.74 -6.54
N THR A 130 15.74 -6.44 -5.52
CA THR A 130 16.27 -7.44 -4.58
C THR A 130 16.03 -6.97 -3.15
N LEU A 131 15.35 -7.78 -2.36
CA LEU A 131 15.19 -7.60 -0.92
C LEU A 131 16.24 -8.45 -0.20
N LYS A 132 17.19 -7.79 0.47
CA LYS A 132 18.29 -8.46 1.18
C LYS A 132 17.83 -9.21 2.45
N LYS A 133 16.66 -8.86 2.97
CA LYS A 133 16.02 -9.45 4.15
C LYS A 133 14.51 -9.27 4.06
N ASP A 134 13.77 -10.01 4.89
CA ASP A 134 12.32 -9.85 5.01
C ASP A 134 11.97 -8.40 5.37
N SER A 135 11.30 -7.71 4.45
CA SER A 135 11.03 -6.27 4.53
C SER A 135 9.79 -5.92 3.73
N SER A 136 9.15 -4.80 4.04
CA SER A 136 8.11 -4.25 3.17
C SER A 136 8.75 -3.50 2.00
N LEU A 137 8.06 -3.51 0.87
CA LEU A 137 8.34 -2.66 -0.27
C LEU A 137 7.47 -1.41 -0.16
N GLY A 138 7.94 -0.27 -0.65
CA GLY A 138 7.14 0.93 -0.69
C GLY A 138 7.36 1.78 -1.93
N LEU A 139 6.32 2.54 -2.26
CA LEU A 139 6.29 3.57 -3.27
C LEU A 139 6.35 4.92 -2.56
N LYS A 140 7.36 5.73 -2.87
CA LYS A 140 7.41 7.13 -2.47
C LYS A 140 7.04 7.96 -3.67
N VAL A 141 5.96 8.71 -3.57
CA VAL A 141 5.45 9.55 -4.65
C VAL A 141 5.54 11.01 -4.23
N VAL A 142 6.00 11.85 -5.16
CA VAL A 142 6.10 13.31 -4.98
C VAL A 142 5.41 13.98 -6.16
N LEU A 143 4.50 14.91 -5.85
CA LEU A 143 3.74 15.69 -6.81
C LEU A 143 4.18 17.16 -6.70
N ASN A 144 4.70 17.75 -7.77
CA ASN A 144 5.33 19.08 -7.69
C ASN A 144 4.34 20.25 -7.77
N GLY A 145 3.07 20.00 -8.08
CA GLY A 145 2.04 21.01 -8.24
C GLY A 145 0.82 20.86 -7.32
N VAL A 146 0.01 21.90 -7.35
CA VAL A 146 -1.30 22.01 -6.68
C VAL A 146 -2.35 21.35 -7.57
N HIS A 147 -3.34 20.68 -6.97
CA HIS A 147 -4.36 19.89 -7.67
C HIS A 147 -3.81 18.80 -8.61
N GLN A 148 -2.63 18.28 -8.30
CA GLN A 148 -2.04 17.16 -9.02
C GLN A 148 -2.40 15.85 -8.34
N ALA A 149 -2.60 14.81 -9.16
CA ALA A 149 -2.90 13.46 -8.72
C ALA A 149 -2.03 12.45 -9.48
N VAL A 150 -1.62 11.41 -8.76
CA VAL A 150 -1.04 10.19 -9.30
C VAL A 150 -1.96 9.04 -8.94
N TYR A 151 -2.18 8.16 -9.91
CA TYR A 151 -3.00 6.97 -9.79
C TYR A 151 -2.12 5.74 -9.95
N VAL A 152 -2.21 4.81 -9.00
CA VAL A 152 -1.50 3.53 -9.03
C VAL A 152 -2.49 2.38 -9.04
N ASP A 153 -2.26 1.41 -9.92
CA ASP A 153 -3.06 0.21 -10.05
C ASP A 153 -2.22 -1.01 -10.49
N ASN A 154 -2.81 -2.21 -10.49
CA ASN A 154 -2.25 -3.47 -10.96
C ASN A 154 -0.85 -3.77 -10.41
N PHE A 155 -0.70 -3.60 -9.09
CA PHE A 155 0.54 -3.87 -8.37
C PHE A 155 0.77 -5.39 -8.34
N SER A 156 1.83 -5.85 -9.01
CA SER A 156 2.21 -7.26 -9.01
C SER A 156 3.69 -7.42 -8.71
N LEU A 157 3.99 -8.21 -7.69
CA LEU A 157 5.32 -8.60 -7.27
C LEU A 157 5.46 -10.12 -7.42
N THR A 158 6.27 -10.54 -8.38
CA THR A 158 6.49 -11.95 -8.71
C THR A 158 7.94 -12.34 -8.42
N PRO A 159 8.20 -13.44 -7.69
CA PRO A 159 9.56 -13.98 -7.52
C PRO A 159 10.24 -14.25 -8.85
N LYS A 160 11.53 -13.91 -8.96
CA LYS A 160 12.38 -14.39 -10.04
C LYS A 160 12.95 -15.75 -9.64
N LYS A 161 12.97 -16.68 -10.59
CA LYS A 161 13.62 -17.99 -10.43
C LYS A 161 15.14 -17.84 -10.39
#